data_AF-A0AAW7PCC1-F1
#
_entry.id   AF-A0AAW7PCC1-F1
#
_cell.length_a   1.000
_cell.length_b   1.000
_cell.length_c   1.000
_cell.angle_alpha   90.00
_cell.angle_beta   90.00
_cell.angle_gamma   90.00
#
_symmetry.space_group_name_H-M   'P 1'
#
loop_
_entity.id
_entity.type
_entity.pdbx_description
1 polymer ?
#
loop_
_entity_poly.entity_id
_entity_poly.type
_entity_poly.pdbx_seq_one_letter_code
_entity_poly.pdbx_strand_id
1 'polypeptide(L)' 'MIDERIRIQENYDMTMETAIDEAREEGLEQGLERGRHEGQLELISKMLSKGLSLEVVSDVTGLSLEELEALLS' A
#
# COMPACT_ATOMS: atom_id res chain seq x y z
N MET A 1 -3.80 -47.68 7.28
CA MET A 1 -4.57 -46.42 7.33
C MET A 1 -3.81 -45.31 8.10
N ILE A 2 -2.47 -45.30 8.05
CA ILE A 2 -1.64 -44.23 8.63
C ILE A 2 -1.38 -43.18 7.53
N ASP A 3 -1.16 -43.62 6.29
CA ASP A 3 -0.87 -42.77 5.13
C ASP A 3 -1.96 -41.73 4.82
N GLU A 4 -3.24 -42.08 4.97
CA GLU A 4 -4.33 -41.13 4.70
C GLU A 4 -4.37 -39.98 5.71
N ARG A 5 -4.05 -40.26 6.99
CA ARG A 5 -3.96 -39.22 8.01
C ARG A 5 -2.78 -38.29 7.78
N ILE A 6 -1.65 -38.85 7.37
CA ILE A 6 -0.45 -38.07 7.01
C ILE A 6 -0.77 -37.15 5.83
N ARG A 7 -1.39 -37.68 4.77
CA ARG A 7 -1.77 -36.89 3.58
C ARG A 7 -2.72 -35.75 3.90
N ILE A 8 -3.71 -35.96 4.77
CA ILE A 8 -4.65 -34.92 5.18
C ILE A 8 -3.93 -33.82 5.97
N GLN A 9 -3.02 -34.20 6.87
CA GLN A 9 -2.24 -33.26 7.66
C GLN A 9 -1.33 -32.40 6.76
N GLU A 10 -0.57 -33.04 5.87
CA GLU A 10 0.31 -32.34 4.92
C GLU A 10 -0.46 -31.36 4.03
N ASN A 11 -1.64 -31.76 3.54
CA ASN A 11 -2.48 -30.87 2.75
C ASN A 11 -2.99 -29.68 3.57
N TYR A 12 -3.43 -29.92 4.80
CA TYR A 12 -3.87 -28.84 5.69
C TYR A 12 -2.73 -27.85 5.98
N ASP A 13 -1.54 -28.36 6.30
CA ASP A 13 -0.36 -27.54 6.59
C ASP A 13 0.04 -26.70 5.37
N MET A 14 0.05 -27.28 4.17
CA MET A 14 0.30 -26.54 2.92
C MET A 14 -0.75 -25.44 2.68
N THR A 15 -2.04 -25.74 2.87
CA THR A 15 -3.09 -24.72 2.69
C THR A 15 -2.96 -23.58 3.70
N MET A 16 -2.58 -23.89 4.94
CA MET A 16 -2.39 -22.88 5.98
C MET A 16 -1.16 -22.02 5.71
N GLU A 17 -0.04 -22.63 5.30
CA GLU A 17 1.18 -21.92 4.92
C GLU A 17 0.91 -20.94 3.77
N THR A 18 0.23 -21.42 2.72
CA THR A 18 -0.17 -20.58 1.58
C THR A 18 -1.04 -19.41 2.02
N ALA A 19 -2.06 -19.66 2.85
CA ALA A 19 -2.96 -18.61 3.34
C ALA A 19 -2.23 -17.55 4.20
N ILE A 20 -1.24 -17.97 4.98
CA ILE A 20 -0.43 -17.05 5.80
C ILE A 20 0.47 -16.18 4.90
N ASP A 21 1.10 -16.79 3.90
CA ASP A 21 1.97 -16.08 2.97
C ASP A 21 1.18 -15.06 2.15
N GLU A 22 0.03 -15.44 1.60
CA GLU A 22 -0.87 -14.54 0.88
C GLU A 22 -1.33 -13.37 1.78
N ALA A 23 -1.81 -13.67 2.99
CA ALA A 23 -2.25 -12.63 3.93
C ALA A 23 -1.12 -11.65 4.31
N ARG A 24 0.12 -12.15 4.41
CA ARG A 24 1.28 -11.33 4.71
C ARG A 24 1.68 -10.46 3.51
N GLU A 25 1.66 -11.01 2.30
CA GLU A 25 1.96 -10.28 1.08
C GLU A 25 0.94 -9.16 0.85
N GLU A 26 -0.36 -9.47 0.93
CA GLU A 26 -1.43 -8.50 0.81
C GLU A 26 -1.33 -7.41 1.89
N GLY A 27 -1.08 -7.79 3.14
CA GLY A 27 -0.92 -6.84 4.23
C GLY A 27 0.28 -5.90 4.04
N LEU A 28 1.38 -6.42 3.51
CA LEU A 28 2.56 -5.63 3.20
C LEU A 28 2.31 -4.68 2.02
N GLU A 29 1.70 -5.15 0.95
CA GLU A 29 1.37 -4.34 -0.23
C GLU A 29 0.43 -3.20 0.13
N GLN A 30 -0.66 -3.48 0.83
CA GLN A 30 -1.61 -2.46 1.30
C GLN A 30 -0.92 -1.46 2.23
N GLY A 31 -0.04 -1.92 3.13
CA GLY A 31 0.71 -1.05 4.03
C GLY A 31 1.67 -0.11 3.28
N LEU A 32 2.36 -0.62 2.26
CA LEU A 32 3.28 0.16 1.43
C LEU A 32 2.54 1.18 0.57
N GLU A 33 1.44 0.78 -0.06
CA GLU A 33 0.61 1.68 -0.89
C GLU A 33 0.02 2.80 -0.03
N ARG A 34 -0.59 2.45 1.11
CA ARG A 34 -1.13 3.42 2.06
C ARG A 34 -0.05 4.36 2.57
N GLY A 35 1.11 3.84 2.98
CA GLY A 35 2.22 4.65 3.48
C GLY A 35 2.78 5.62 2.43
N ARG A 36 2.88 5.18 1.17
CA ARG A 36 3.29 6.04 0.05
C ARG A 36 2.28 7.17 -0.17
N HIS A 37 0.98 6.84 -0.18
CA HIS A 37 -0.08 7.82 -0.37
C HIS A 37 -0.14 8.84 0.77
N GLU A 38 -0.14 8.37 2.02
CA GLU A 38 -0.12 9.25 3.21
C GLU A 38 1.13 10.15 3.23
N GLY A 39 2.30 9.61 2.91
CA GLY A 39 3.54 10.39 2.84
C GLY A 39 3.52 11.44 1.74
N GLN A 40 2.92 11.14 0.59
CA GLN A 40 2.76 12.09 -0.52
C GLN A 40 1.81 13.24 -0.12
N LEU A 41 0.68 12.93 0.52
CA LEU A 41 -0.25 13.92 1.03
C LEU A 41 0.37 14.83 2.10
N GLU A 42 1.12 14.25 3.04
CA GLU A 42 1.80 15.02 4.08
C GLU A 42 2.84 15.98 3.46
N LEU A 43 3.60 15.51 2.47
CA LEU A 43 4.57 16.34 1.76
C LEU A 43 3.90 17.52 1.04
N ILE A 44 2.83 17.27 0.28
CA ILE A 44 2.06 18.31 -0.43
C ILE A 44 1.48 19.32 0.56
N SER A 45 0.84 18.85 1.63
CA SER A 45 0.29 19.71 2.69
C SER A 45 1.37 20.59 3.33
N LYS A 46 2.56 20.03 3.58
CA LYS A 46 3.70 20.76 4.13
C LYS A 46 4.27 21.79 3.15
N MET A 47 4.25 21.51 1.85
CA MET A 47 4.65 22.46 0.82
C MET A 47 3.68 23.65 0.76
N LEU A 48 2.39 23.38 0.73
CA LEU A 48 1.34 24.40 0.67
C LEU A 48 1.31 25.27 1.94
N SER A 49 1.45 24.66 3.12
CA SER A 49 1.55 25.41 4.39
C SER A 49 2.78 26.31 4.47
N LYS A 50 3.83 26.03 3.68
CA LYS A 50 5.00 26.92 3.52
C LYS A 50 4.79 28.05 2.51
N GLY A 51 3.61 28.14 1.90
CA GLY A 51 3.25 29.16 0.92
C GLY A 51 3.72 28.87 -0.50
N LEU A 52 4.09 27.62 -0.81
CA LEU A 52 4.34 27.23 -2.20
C LEU A 52 3.01 27.19 -2.96
N SER A 53 3.01 27.66 -4.21
CA SER A 53 1.81 27.62 -5.06
C SER A 53 1.60 26.23 -5.65
N LEU A 54 0.38 25.93 -6.09
CA LEU A 54 0.06 24.63 -6.71
C LEU A 54 0.89 24.36 -7.95
N GLU A 55 1.25 25.39 -8.72
CA GLU A 55 2.11 25.27 -9.90
C GLU A 55 3.52 24.81 -9.53
N VAL A 56 4.08 25.34 -8.43
CA VAL A 56 5.40 24.92 -7.94
C VAL A 56 5.35 23.51 -7.35
N VAL A 57 4.27 23.18 -6.63
CA VAL A 57 4.09 21.82 -6.10
C VAL A 57 3.93 20.82 -7.24
N SER A 58 3.20 21.16 -8.31
CA SER A 58 3.05 20.34 -9.52
C SER A 58 4.40 20.06 -10.18
N ASP A 59 5.23 21.09 -10.37
CA ASP A 59 6.57 20.96 -10.95
C ASP A 59 7.49 20.07 -10.10
N VAL A 60 7.45 20.20 -8.78
CA VAL A 60 8.32 19.44 -7.86
C VAL A 60 7.86 18.00 -7.69
N THR A 61 6.54 17.77 -7.62
CA THR A 61 5.98 16.43 -7.37
C THR A 61 5.74 15.64 -8.65
N GLY A 62 5.73 16.29 -9.81
CA GLY A 62 5.39 15.71 -11.10
C GLY A 62 3.90 15.40 -11.28
N LEU A 63 3.06 15.80 -10.32
CA LEU A 63 1.61 15.64 -10.38
C LEU A 63 0.97 16.78 -11.19
N SER A 64 -0.11 16.48 -11.91
CA SER A 64 -0.91 17.50 -12.56
C SER A 64 -1.67 18.36 -11.54
N LEU A 65 -2.15 19.53 -11.95
CA LEU A 65 -2.98 20.37 -11.09
C LEU A 65 -4.29 19.64 -10.72
N GLU A 66 -4.87 18.89 -11.64
CA GLU A 66 -6.06 18.07 -11.39
C GLU A 66 -5.80 16.97 -10.36
N GLU A 67 -4.64 16.31 -10.43
CA GLU A 67 -4.24 15.30 -9.44
C GLU A 67 -4.04 15.92 -8.05
N LEU A 68 -3.40 17.10 -7.98
CA LEU A 68 -3.23 17.84 -6.73
C LEU A 68 -4.56 18.30 -6.16
N GLU A 69 -5.48 18.80 -6.98
CA GLU A 69 -6.82 19.18 -6.55
C GLU A 69 -7.62 17.97 -6.05
N ALA A 70 -7.51 16.82 -6.71
CA ALA A 70 -8.15 15.59 -6.27
C ALA A 70 -7.60 15.08 -4.92
N LEU A 71 -6.31 15.28 -4.66
CA LEU A 71 -5.66 14.94 -3.39
C LEU A 71 -6.00 15.91 -2.24
N LEU A 72 -6.42 17.13 -2.56
CA LEU A 72 -6.77 18.18 -1.60
C LEU A 72 -8.29 18.32 -1.38
N SER A 73 -9.11 17.65 -2.19
CA SER A 73 -10.57 17.60 -2.07
C SER A 73 -11.02 16.64 -0.97
#